data_AF-A0A358QQZ4-F1
#
_entry.id   AF-A0A358QQZ4-F1
#
_cell.length_a   1.000
_cell.length_b   1.000
_cell.length_c   1.000
_cell.angle_alpha   90.00
_cell.angle_beta   90.00
_cell.angle_gamma   90.00
#
_symmetry.space_group_name_H-M   'P 1'
#
loop_
_entity.id
_entity.type
_entity.pdbx_description
1 polymer ?
#
loop_
_entity_poly.entity_id
_entity_poly.type
_entity_poly.pdbx_seq_one_letter_code
_entity_poly.pdbx_strand_id
1 'polypeptide(L)' 'MITKELVDRINELARKQRSTGLNEEEKEEQHNLRQQYLQCIRTQVVDALDSAGIKPKALDHSNCSCPTCKGDKKVH' A
#
# COMPACT_ATOMS: atom_id res chain seq x y z
N MET A 1 -1.87 7.77 9.19
CA MET A 1 -3.11 7.34 9.88
C MET A 1 -4.24 7.38 8.86
N ILE A 2 -5.09 6.35 8.82
CA ILE A 2 -6.23 6.33 7.88
C ILE A 2 -7.30 7.25 8.45
N THR A 3 -7.60 8.35 7.74
CA THR A 3 -8.68 9.25 8.10
C THR A 3 -9.92 8.93 7.28
N LYS A 4 -11.09 9.24 7.84
CA LYS A 4 -12.37 9.08 7.14
C LYS A 4 -12.42 9.94 5.88
N GLU A 5 -11.91 11.17 5.97
CA GLU A 5 -11.81 12.11 4.84
C GLU A 5 -11.01 11.54 3.66
N LEU A 6 -9.90 10.85 3.93
CA LEU A 6 -9.09 10.21 2.89
C LEU A 6 -9.88 9.11 2.17
N VAL A 7 -10.59 8.27 2.92
CA VAL A 7 -11.41 7.19 2.36
C VAL A 7 -12.58 7.75 1.56
N ASP A 8 -13.25 8.78 2.09
CA ASP A 8 -14.37 9.45 1.43
C ASP A 8 -13.91 10.08 0.11
N ARG A 9 -12.76 10.76 0.10
CA ARG A 9 -12.18 11.34 -1.11
C ARG A 9 -11.82 10.29 -2.17
N ILE A 10 -11.22 9.16 -1.78
CA ILE A 10 -10.96 8.05 -2.70
C ILE A 10 -12.27 7.52 -3.30
N ASN A 11 -13.33 7.42 -2.50
CA ASN A 11 -14.64 6.95 -2.95
C ASN A 11 -15.31 7.94 -3.92
N GLU A 12 -15.22 9.24 -3.66
CA GLU A 12 -15.68 10.30 -4.57
C GLU A 12 -15.01 10.18 -5.94
N LEU A 13 -13.67 10.13 -5.96
CA LEU A 13 -12.90 9.97 -7.20
C LEU A 13 -13.23 8.65 -7.89
N ALA A 14 -13.41 7.56 -7.15
CA ALA A 14 -13.80 6.27 -7.72
C ALA A 14 -15.21 6.30 -8.34
N ARG A 15 -16.17 7.02 -7.76
CA ARG A 15 -17.50 7.21 -8.34
C ARG A 15 -17.42 8.04 -9.61
N LYS A 16 -16.69 9.14 -9.58
CA LYS A 16 -16.48 10.02 -10.75
C LYS A 16 -15.81 9.29 -11.91
N GLN A 17 -14.82 8.44 -11.62
CA GLN A 17 -14.16 7.57 -12.59
C GLN A 17 -15.15 6.64 -13.32
N ARG A 18 -16.13 6.09 -12.59
CA ARG A 18 -17.14 5.18 -13.14
C ARG A 18 -18.23 5.89 -13.95
N SER A 19 -18.57 7.13 -13.58
CA SER A 19 -19.66 7.87 -14.23
C SER A 19 -19.18 8.62 -15.48
N THR A 20 -18.19 9.50 -15.31
CA THR A 20 -17.80 10.50 -16.31
C THR A 20 -16.35 10.36 -16.74
N GLY A 21 -15.58 9.50 -16.06
CA GLY A 21 -14.13 9.45 -16.19
C GLY A 21 -13.44 10.48 -15.29
N LEU A 22 -12.14 10.26 -15.06
CA LEU A 22 -11.25 11.19 -14.35
C LEU A 22 -10.39 11.93 -15.37
N ASN A 23 -10.14 13.21 -15.11
CA ASN A 23 -9.07 13.94 -15.78
C ASN A 23 -7.69 13.52 -15.20
N GLU A 24 -6.60 13.93 -15.85
CA GLU A 24 -5.25 13.49 -15.45
C GLU A 24 -4.88 13.93 -14.03
N GLU A 25 -5.26 15.14 -13.63
CA GLU A 25 -5.03 15.65 -12.27
C GLU A 25 -5.76 14.81 -11.21
N GLU A 26 -7.01 14.44 -11.46
CA GLU A 26 -7.77 13.58 -10.53
C GLU A 26 -7.25 12.14 -10.49
N LYS A 27 -6.68 11.64 -11.60
CA LYS A 27 -6.01 10.33 -11.60
C LYS A 27 -4.77 10.35 -10.73
N GLU A 28 -3.96 11.41 -10.84
CA GLU A 28 -2.79 11.59 -9.98
C GLU A 28 -3.18 11.74 -8.50
N GLU A 29 -4.22 12.53 -8.21
CA GLU A 29 -4.78 12.66 -6.86
C GLU A 29 -5.23 11.30 -6.33
N GLN A 30 -6.03 10.56 -7.11
CA GLN A 30 -6.52 9.23 -6.74
C GLN A 30 -5.36 8.25 -6.51
N HIS A 31 -4.33 8.30 -7.34
CA HIS A 31 -3.14 7.45 -7.19
C HIS A 31 -2.41 7.78 -5.89
N ASN A 32 -2.13 9.05 -5.62
CA ASN A 32 -1.43 9.49 -4.41
C ASN A 32 -2.20 9.12 -3.13
N LEU A 33 -3.52 9.34 -3.13
CA LEU A 33 -4.37 8.96 -1.99
C LEU A 33 -4.40 7.45 -1.77
N ARG A 34 -4.46 6.64 -2.84
CA ARG A 34 -4.38 5.17 -2.74
C ARG A 34 -3.04 4.70 -2.21
N GLN A 35 -1.93 5.31 -2.61
CA GLN A 35 -0.61 4.94 -2.08
C GLN A 35 -0.52 5.21 -0.57
N GLN A 36 -0.98 6.38 -0.13
CA GLN A 36 -1.03 6.73 1.30
C GLN A 36 -1.91 5.76 2.10
N TYR A 37 -3.08 5.40 1.56
CA TYR A 37 -3.96 4.40 2.15
C TYR A 37 -3.27 3.04 2.29
N LEU A 38 -2.65 2.54 1.21
CA LEU A 38 -1.98 1.24 1.19
C LEU A 38 -0.79 1.20 2.14
N GLN A 39 0.00 2.27 2.23
CA GLN A 39 1.10 2.35 3.19
C GLN A 39 0.58 2.23 4.62
N CYS A 40 -0.47 2.98 4.97
CA CYS A 40 -1.05 2.91 6.31
C CYS A 40 -1.64 1.52 6.61
N ILE A 41 -2.36 0.92 5.66
CA ILE A 41 -2.91 -0.43 5.80
C ILE A 41 -1.81 -1.47 5.98
N ARG A 42 -0.73 -1.40 5.18
CA ARG A 42 0.39 -2.36 5.30
C ARG A 42 0.98 -2.34 6.70
N THR A 43 1.25 -1.15 7.26
CA THR A 43 1.74 -1.02 8.64
C THR A 43 0.76 -1.62 9.64
N GLN A 44 -0.53 -1.26 9.56
CA GLN A 44 -1.55 -1.80 10.47
C GLN A 44 -1.67 -3.33 10.39
N VAL A 45 -1.58 -3.90 9.19
CA VAL A 45 -1.64 -5.36 9.00
C VAL A 45 -0.39 -6.03 9.57
N VAL A 46 0.80 -5.46 9.35
CA VAL A 46 2.05 -5.98 9.94
C VAL A 46 1.98 -5.96 11.47
N ASP A 47 1.54 -4.85 12.06
CA ASP A 47 1.40 -4.70 13.51
C ASP A 47 0.38 -5.70 14.09
N ALA A 48 -0.74 -5.90 13.39
CA ALA A 48 -1.76 -6.88 13.79
C ALA A 48 -1.25 -8.33 13.70
N LEU A 49 -0.48 -8.67 12.67
CA LEU A 49 0.13 -9.99 12.52
C LEU A 49 1.21 -10.25 13.59
N ASP A 50 2.04 -9.25 13.88
CA ASP A 50 3.06 -9.36 14.94
C ASP A 50 2.40 -9.54 16.32
N SER A 51 1.33 -8.80 16.59
CA SER A 51 0.51 -8.97 17.81
C SER A 51 -0.13 -10.35 17.92
N ALA A 52 -0.47 -10.96 16.78
CA ALA A 52 -0.99 -12.33 16.70
C ALA A 52 0.13 -13.41 16.75
N GLY A 53 1.40 -13.01 16.85
CA GLY A 53 2.56 -13.90 16.88
C GLY A 53 2.96 -14.46 15.51
N ILE A 54 2.42 -13.92 14.42
CA ILE A 54 2.68 -14.37 13.05
C ILE A 54 3.83 -13.52 12.47
N LYS A 55 5.02 -14.10 12.40
CA LYS A 55 6.19 -13.43 11.81
C LYS A 55 6.22 -13.63 10.29
N PRO A 56 6.52 -12.58 9.50
CA PRO A 56 6.72 -12.75 8.07
C PRO A 56 7.87 -13.75 7.85
N LYS A 57 7.62 -14.73 6.98
CA LYS A 57 8.65 -15.70 6.61
C LYS A 57 9.78 -14.93 5.94
N ALA A 58 10.98 -15.00 6.51
CA ALA A 58 12.18 -14.48 5.85
C ALA A 58 12.24 -15.11 4.46
N LEU A 59 12.38 -14.27 3.43
CA LEU A 59 12.50 -14.76 2.07
C LEU A 59 13.82 -15.55 1.99
N ASP A 60 13.70 -16.87 1.99
CA ASP A 60 14.82 -17.78 1.77
C ASP A 60 15.18 -17.73 0.28
N HIS A 61 16.15 -16.87 -0.05
CA HIS A 61 16.67 -16.71 -1.40
C HIS A 61 17.82 -17.68 -1.72
N SER A 62 17.95 -18.80 -1.00
CA SER A 62 19.05 -19.74 -1.18
C SER A 62 19.20 -20.31 -2.60
N ASN A 63 18.14 -20.25 -3.44
CA ASN A 63 18.19 -20.74 -4.82
C ASN A 63 17.41 -19.86 -5.83
N CYS A 64 17.51 -18.53 -5.74
CA CYS A 64 16.81 -17.62 -6.64
C CYS A 64 17.73 -16.99 -7.70
N SER A 65 17.48 -17.29 -8.98
CA SER A 65 18.11 -16.62 -10.13
C SER A 65 17.24 -15.43 -10.58
N CYS A 66 17.15 -14.38 -9.76
CA CYS A 66 16.39 -13.18 -10.09
C CYS A 66 17.32 -11.95 -10.15
N PRO A 67 17.25 -11.10 -11.20
CA PRO A 67 18.19 -9.98 -11.38
C PRO A 67 18.08 -8.82 -10.38
N THR A 68 17.05 -8.78 -9.52
CA THR A 68 16.70 -7.57 -8.74
C THR A 68 16.72 -7.73 -7.22
N CYS A 69 17.10 -8.88 -6.68
CA CYS A 69 17.27 -9.05 -5.23
C CYS A 69 18.64 -8.51 -4.77
N LYS A 70 18.74 -7.20 -4.53
CA LYS A 70 19.82 -6.63 -3.71
C LYS A 70 19.26 -5.88 -2.51
N GLY A 71 19.32 -6.54 -1.35
CA GLY A 71 19.64 -5.90 -0.08
C GLY A 71 18.48 -5.53 0.82
N ASP A 72 18.01 -6.48 1.62
CA ASP A 72 17.40 -6.19 2.92
C ASP A 72 18.46 -5.53 3.83
N LYS A 73 18.51 -4.20 3.84
CA LYS A 73 19.18 -3.48 4.92
C LYS A 73 18.30 -3.60 6.17
N LYS A 74 18.71 -4.46 7.10
CA LYS A 74 18.18 -4.52 8.46
C LYS A 74 18.19 -3.10 9.06
N VAL A 75 17.02 -2.50 9.23
CA VAL A 75 16.86 -1.31 10.06
C VAL A 75 17.02 -1.78 11.51
N HIS A 76 18.02 -1.23 12.20
CA HIS A 76 18.23 -1.42 13.64
C HIS A 76 17.17 -0.69 14.45
#